data_AF-A0A7C2TXD8-F1
#
_entry.id   AF-A0A7C2TXD8-F1
#
_cell.length_a   1.000
_cell.length_b   1.000
_cell.length_c   1.000
_cell.angle_alpha   90.00
_cell.angle_beta   90.00
_cell.angle_gamma   90.00
#
_symmetry.space_group_name_H-M   'P 1'
#
loop_
_entity.id
_entity.type
_entity.pdbx_description
1 polymer ?
#
loop_
_entity_poly.entity_id
_entity_poly.type
_entity_poly.pdbx_seq_one_letter_code
_entity_poly.pdbx_strand_id
1 'polypeptide(L)'
;MRLACAFSANMRNPCFSDYAVLVRTNFQMRPLEEAARLANVPYQLIGGDSFYDRAEIRDVIAYLKVMRNPDDELNFKRALHFPKRGIGSQTLLRLHAYCHAHHKSLYRTFHEAEFIADLRPPMVHVMLQFAHLIDEYRRKFRAGRLSEVAEELVKRLDFIRALQETSPEEKVIEKRQNNVREFLGSLKRFEQSSEDPSLAGFLDRLSLVADTDYLNRQVDRVVIMTVHAAKGLEFPFESESAEAVARREAAEQEAALAIIQQIKASLSQPPRDAKRA
;
A
#
# COMPACT_ATOMS: atom_id res chain seq x y z
N MET A 1 -21.16 1.81 -16.35
CA MET A 1 -19.82 1.33 -16.01
C MET A 1 -19.90 -0.19 -16.05
N ARG A 2 -19.14 -0.86 -16.92
CA ARG A 2 -19.21 -2.32 -17.08
C ARG A 2 -17.87 -2.89 -16.62
N LEU A 3 -17.85 -3.60 -15.49
CA LEU A 3 -16.78 -4.51 -15.13
C LEU A 3 -17.08 -5.83 -15.81
N ALA A 4 -16.11 -6.42 -16.51
CA ALA A 4 -16.26 -7.76 -17.05
C ALA A 4 -15.36 -8.69 -16.23
N CYS A 5 -15.95 -9.62 -15.49
CA CYS A 5 -15.23 -10.70 -14.86
C CYS A 5 -15.27 -11.89 -15.82
N ALA A 6 -14.12 -12.35 -16.31
CA ALA A 6 -14.06 -13.54 -17.12
C ALA A 6 -13.80 -14.76 -16.22
N PHE A 7 -14.63 -15.79 -16.35
CA PHE A 7 -14.57 -17.01 -15.54
C PHE A 7 -14.24 -18.18 -16.46
N SER A 8 -13.28 -19.04 -16.08
CA SER A 8 -13.07 -20.30 -16.81
C SER A 8 -14.08 -21.34 -16.31
N ALA A 9 -15.07 -21.65 -17.14
CA ALA A 9 -16.24 -22.44 -16.76
C ALA A 9 -15.98 -23.95 -16.56
N ASN A 10 -14.74 -24.45 -16.67
CA ASN A 10 -14.52 -25.90 -16.81
C ASN A 10 -13.23 -26.44 -16.19
N MET A 11 -13.00 -26.22 -14.88
CA MET A 11 -11.87 -26.83 -14.19
C MET A 11 -12.29 -27.63 -12.96
N ARG A 12 -11.81 -28.88 -12.89
CA ARG A 12 -12.02 -29.82 -11.78
C ARG A 12 -11.33 -29.40 -10.47
N ASN A 13 -10.46 -28.39 -10.54
CA ASN A 13 -9.80 -27.77 -9.39
C ASN A 13 -9.42 -26.32 -9.77
N PRO A 14 -10.28 -25.32 -9.52
CA PRO A 14 -10.00 -23.94 -9.90
C PRO A 14 -8.80 -23.41 -9.09
N CYS A 15 -7.96 -22.60 -9.73
CA CYS A 15 -6.85 -21.87 -9.10
C CYS A 15 -7.00 -20.37 -9.37
N PHE A 16 -6.41 -19.50 -8.55
CA PHE A 16 -6.50 -18.04 -8.74
C PHE A 16 -6.00 -17.57 -10.13
N SER A 17 -5.05 -18.30 -10.73
CA SER A 17 -4.49 -18.07 -12.07
C SER A 17 -5.53 -18.15 -13.18
N ASP A 18 -6.64 -18.85 -12.92
CA ASP A 18 -7.72 -19.06 -13.88
C ASP A 18 -8.67 -17.87 -13.98
N TYR A 19 -8.49 -16.87 -13.12
CA TYR A 19 -9.35 -15.70 -13.02
C TYR A 19 -8.65 -14.45 -13.55
N ALA A 20 -9.36 -13.72 -14.42
CA ALA A 20 -9.00 -12.36 -14.76
C ALA A 20 -10.18 -11.40 -14.66
N VAL A 21 -9.91 -10.21 -14.11
CA VAL A 21 -10.87 -9.11 -14.02
C VAL A 21 -10.45 -8.01 -14.99
N LEU A 22 -11.32 -7.75 -15.97
CA LEU A 22 -11.09 -6.77 -17.01
C LEU A 22 -11.80 -5.46 -16.68
N VAL A 23 -11.03 -4.38 -16.63
CA VAL A 23 -11.54 -3.03 -16.43
C VAL A 23 -11.33 -2.15 -17.65
N ARG A 24 -12.06 -1.04 -17.75
CA ARG A 24 -11.96 -0.13 -18.89
C ARG A 24 -10.84 0.90 -18.69
N THR A 25 -10.65 1.37 -17.46
CA THR A 25 -9.65 2.39 -17.10
C THR A 25 -8.84 1.97 -15.88
N ASN A 26 -7.61 2.48 -15.76
CA ASN A 26 -6.72 2.14 -14.64
C ASN A 26 -7.29 2.53 -13.26
N PHE A 27 -8.12 3.56 -13.21
CA PHE A 27 -8.78 4.00 -11.98
C PHE A 27 -9.68 2.92 -11.38
N GLN A 28 -10.35 2.13 -12.23
CA GLN A 28 -11.25 1.06 -11.80
C GLN A 28 -10.52 -0.16 -11.22
N MET A 29 -9.20 -0.27 -11.44
CA MET A 29 -8.41 -1.34 -10.81
C MET A 29 -8.27 -1.12 -9.31
N ARG A 30 -8.43 0.11 -8.81
CA ARG A 30 -8.15 0.45 -7.43
C ARG A 30 -9.13 -0.17 -6.42
N PRO A 31 -10.46 -0.06 -6.62
CA PRO A 31 -11.42 -0.77 -5.76
C PRO A 31 -11.20 -2.29 -5.77
N LEU A 32 -10.85 -2.87 -6.94
CA LEU A 32 -10.54 -4.29 -7.07
C LEU A 32 -9.27 -4.68 -6.32
N GLU A 33 -8.23 -3.84 -6.40
CA GLU A 33 -7.00 -4.00 -5.64
C GLU A 33 -7.28 -3.99 -4.13
N GLU A 34 -8.05 -3.01 -3.66
CA GLU A 34 -8.41 -2.86 -2.25
C GLU A 34 -9.27 -4.04 -1.77
N ALA A 35 -10.20 -4.52 -2.60
CA ALA A 35 -11.02 -5.71 -2.36
C ALA A 35 -10.22 -7.00 -2.34
N ALA A 36 -9.29 -7.21 -3.27
CA ALA A 36 -8.38 -8.35 -3.28
C ALA A 36 -7.55 -8.40 -2.00
N ARG A 37 -7.06 -7.25 -1.53
CA ARG A 37 -6.40 -7.13 -0.22
C ARG A 37 -7.35 -7.36 0.95
N LEU A 38 -8.60 -6.88 0.91
CA LEU A 38 -9.62 -7.16 1.94
C LEU A 38 -9.85 -8.66 2.09
N ALA A 39 -9.97 -9.37 0.97
CA ALA A 39 -10.34 -10.77 0.95
C ALA A 39 -9.13 -11.73 1.11
N ASN A 40 -7.91 -11.20 1.21
CA ASN A 40 -6.66 -11.96 1.21
C ASN A 40 -6.51 -12.83 -0.04
N VAL A 41 -6.81 -12.26 -1.21
CA VAL A 41 -6.72 -12.91 -2.52
C VAL A 41 -5.45 -12.42 -3.22
N PRO A 42 -4.54 -13.32 -3.65
CA PRO A 42 -3.35 -12.93 -4.40
C PRO A 42 -3.75 -12.40 -5.78
N TYR A 43 -3.15 -11.28 -6.21
CA TYR A 43 -3.49 -10.65 -7.47
C TYR A 43 -2.27 -10.02 -8.17
N GLN A 44 -2.42 -9.77 -9.47
CA GLN A 44 -1.45 -9.04 -10.29
C GLN A 44 -2.14 -7.95 -11.11
N LEU A 45 -1.57 -6.74 -11.11
CA LEU A 45 -2.04 -5.64 -11.96
C LEU A 45 -1.24 -5.60 -13.26
N ILE A 46 -1.91 -5.61 -14.41
CA ILE A 46 -1.28 -5.46 -15.74
C ILE A 46 -1.79 -4.18 -16.41
N GLY A 47 -0.87 -3.29 -16.78
CA GLY A 47 -1.16 -2.00 -17.41
C GLY A 47 -1.18 -0.79 -16.46
N GLY A 48 -0.69 -0.94 -15.23
CA GLY A 48 -0.43 0.15 -14.29
C GLY A 48 0.30 -0.31 -13.03
N ASP A 49 1.00 0.61 -12.35
CA ASP A 49 1.65 0.33 -11.06
C ASP A 49 0.60 0.12 -9.95
N SER A 50 0.88 -0.78 -9.00
CA SER A 50 0.08 -0.89 -7.77
C SER A 50 -0.01 0.48 -7.11
N PHE A 51 -1.19 0.82 -6.60
CA PHE A 51 -1.40 2.07 -5.88
C PHE A 51 -0.43 2.19 -4.70
N TYR A 52 -0.19 1.09 -3.99
CA TYR A 52 0.68 1.07 -2.81
C TYR A 52 2.18 1.14 -3.15
N ASP A 53 2.56 0.88 -4.40
CA ASP A 53 3.94 0.96 -4.88
C ASP A 53 4.35 2.38 -5.31
N ARG A 54 3.37 3.27 -5.50
CA ARG A 54 3.61 4.67 -5.85
C ARG A 54 4.50 5.33 -4.80
N ALA A 55 5.45 6.15 -5.26
CA ALA A 55 6.50 6.69 -4.40
C ALA A 55 5.94 7.46 -3.20
N GLU A 56 4.99 8.36 -3.41
CA GLU A 56 4.35 9.14 -2.33
C GLU A 56 3.57 8.27 -1.34
N ILE A 57 3.00 7.16 -1.79
CA ILE A 57 2.27 6.25 -0.89
C ILE A 57 3.24 5.42 -0.08
N ARG A 58 4.32 4.91 -0.70
CA ARG A 58 5.41 4.25 0.02
C ARG A 58 6.07 5.17 1.05
N ASP A 59 6.17 6.47 0.76
CA ASP A 59 6.68 7.47 1.71
C ASP A 59 5.76 7.58 2.93
N VAL A 60 4.43 7.71 2.75
CA VAL A 60 3.48 7.73 3.87
C VAL A 60 3.51 6.42 4.65
N ILE A 61 3.51 5.27 3.96
CA ILE A 61 3.57 3.94 4.60
C ILE A 61 4.85 3.77 5.40
N ALA A 62 5.99 4.31 4.94
CA ALA A 62 7.24 4.24 5.68
C ALA A 62 7.12 4.93 7.04
N TYR A 63 6.48 6.10 7.12
CA TYR A 63 6.18 6.72 8.41
C TYR A 63 5.31 5.82 9.27
N LEU A 64 4.21 5.29 8.73
CA LEU A 64 3.31 4.40 9.47
C LEU A 64 4.04 3.18 10.03
N LYS A 65 4.92 2.55 9.22
CA LYS A 65 5.76 1.42 9.64
C LYS A 65 6.74 1.81 10.73
N VAL A 66 7.39 2.98 10.64
CA VAL A 66 8.29 3.49 11.69
C VAL A 66 7.53 3.78 12.99
N MET A 67 6.31 4.31 12.92
CA MET A 67 5.48 4.53 14.11
C MET A 67 5.08 3.20 14.77
N ARG A 68 4.94 2.11 14.02
CA ARG A 68 4.79 0.78 14.62
C ARG A 68 6.13 0.29 15.18
N ASN A 69 7.15 0.20 14.33
CA ASN A 69 8.48 -0.32 14.63
C ASN A 69 9.58 0.68 14.22
N PRO A 70 10.17 1.44 15.15
CA PRO A 70 11.19 2.44 14.84
C PRO A 70 12.55 1.82 14.50
N ASP A 71 12.75 0.56 14.87
CA ASP A 71 13.97 -0.18 14.59
C ASP A 71 13.97 -0.75 13.16
N ASP A 72 12.89 -0.55 12.38
CA ASP A 72 12.85 -0.82 10.95
C ASP A 72 13.72 0.20 10.17
N GLU A 73 14.97 -0.18 9.96
CA GLU A 73 15.99 0.68 9.35
C GLU A 73 15.63 1.14 7.93
N LEU A 74 14.98 0.29 7.13
CA LEU A 74 14.64 0.59 5.75
C LEU A 74 13.56 1.67 5.69
N ASN A 75 12.48 1.50 6.45
CA ASN A 75 11.40 2.47 6.51
C ASN A 75 11.82 3.75 7.23
N PHE A 76 12.70 3.65 8.23
CA PHE A 76 13.29 4.81 8.90
C PHE A 76 14.08 5.69 7.92
N LYS A 77 14.98 5.09 7.12
CA LYS A 77 15.74 5.82 6.09
C LYS A 77 14.83 6.48 5.07
N ARG A 78 13.77 5.79 4.64
CA ARG A 78 12.82 6.33 3.69
C ARG A 78 12.06 7.53 4.27
N ALA A 79 11.51 7.39 5.47
CA ALA A 79 10.83 8.46 6.17
C ALA A 79 11.76 9.65 6.45
N LEU A 80 13.04 9.39 6.71
CA LEU A 80 14.04 10.44 6.92
C LEU A 80 14.30 11.28 5.66
N HIS A 81 14.38 10.64 4.50
CA HIS A 81 14.67 11.30 3.22
C HIS A 81 13.52 12.16 2.69
N PHE A 82 12.27 11.84 3.01
CA PHE A 82 11.11 12.58 2.54
C PHE A 82 10.17 12.99 3.68
N PRO A 83 9.85 14.28 3.88
CA PRO A 83 10.41 15.47 3.21
C PRO A 83 11.93 15.64 3.42
N LYS A 84 12.58 16.45 2.57
CA LYS A 84 14.04 16.69 2.66
C LYS A 84 14.38 17.39 3.97
N ARG A 85 15.28 16.79 4.76
CA ARG A 85 15.74 17.33 6.05
C ARG A 85 17.19 17.82 6.07
N GLY A 86 17.83 17.91 4.90
CA GLY A 86 19.22 18.35 4.80
C GLY A 86 20.25 17.34 5.33
N ILE A 87 19.86 16.08 5.55
CA ILE A 87 20.78 15.01 5.93
C ILE A 87 21.38 14.41 4.66
N GLY A 88 22.67 14.66 4.44
CA GLY A 88 23.40 14.16 3.28
C GLY A 88 23.87 12.71 3.45
N SER A 89 24.30 12.11 2.33
CA SER A 89 24.86 10.74 2.29
C SER A 89 26.07 10.56 3.21
N GLN A 90 26.94 11.57 3.32
CA GLN A 90 28.09 11.53 4.23
C GLN A 90 27.68 11.50 5.70
N THR A 91 26.65 12.26 6.09
CA THR A 91 26.12 12.23 7.46
C THR A 91 25.52 10.87 7.76
N LEU A 92 24.72 10.30 6.84
CA LEU A 92 24.15 8.97 7.01
C LEU A 92 25.22 7.89 7.16
N LEU A 93 26.29 7.94 6.37
CA LEU A 93 27.40 6.98 6.47
C LEU A 93 28.06 7.03 7.87
N ARG A 94 28.26 8.23 8.42
CA ARG A 94 28.79 8.40 9.78
C ARG A 94 27.83 7.87 10.84
N LEU A 95 26.53 8.14 10.70
CA LEU A 95 25.52 7.61 11.59
C LEU A 95 25.47 6.09 11.57
N HIS A 96 25.65 5.46 10.40
CA HIS A 96 25.78 4.01 10.30
C HIS A 96 27.01 3.47 11.03
N ALA A 97 28.17 4.12 10.88
CA ALA A 97 29.38 3.73 11.59
C ALA A 97 29.18 3.81 13.12
N TYR A 98 28.53 4.88 13.60
CA TYR A 98 28.18 5.04 15.01
C TYR A 98 27.20 3.95 15.49
N CYS A 99 26.12 3.69 14.73
CA CYS A 99 25.16 2.64 15.05
C CYS A 99 25.85 1.27 15.20
N HIS A 100 26.78 0.96 14.28
CA HIS A 100 27.52 -0.30 14.29
C HIS A 100 28.47 -0.40 15.49
N ALA A 101 29.24 0.66 15.78
CA ALA A 101 30.19 0.69 16.90
C ALA A 101 29.51 0.57 18.27
N HIS A 102 28.29 1.10 18.41
CA HIS A 102 27.56 1.11 19.68
C HIS A 102 26.45 0.05 19.77
N HIS A 103 26.27 -0.77 18.74
CA HIS A 103 25.18 -1.76 18.64
C HIS A 103 23.78 -1.16 18.89
N LYS A 104 23.51 -0.01 18.27
CA LYS A 104 22.24 0.73 18.40
C LYS A 104 21.52 0.86 17.06
N SER A 105 20.19 0.93 17.09
CA SER A 105 19.39 1.26 15.92
C SER A 105 19.53 2.74 15.55
N LEU A 106 19.22 3.09 14.29
CA LEU A 106 19.20 4.49 13.85
C LEU A 106 18.30 5.36 14.74
N TYR A 107 17.12 4.85 15.11
CA TYR A 107 16.20 5.57 15.97
C TYR A 107 16.81 5.91 17.34
N ARG A 108 17.50 4.97 17.99
CA ARG A 108 18.20 5.24 19.26
C ARG A 108 19.35 6.23 19.09
N THR A 109 20.11 6.11 18.01
CA THR A 109 21.19 7.03 17.67
C THR A 109 20.69 8.46 17.48
N PHE A 110 19.49 8.65 16.93
CA PHE A 110 18.89 9.97 16.76
C PHE A 110 18.52 10.65 18.08
N HIS A 111 18.15 9.87 19.10
CA HIS A 111 17.94 10.37 20.47
C HIS A 111 19.23 10.81 21.16
N GLU A 112 20.36 10.23 20.74
CA GLU A 112 21.68 10.50 21.30
C GLU A 112 22.50 11.46 20.43
N ALA A 113 21.86 12.19 19.51
CA ALA A 113 22.55 13.03 18.54
C ALA A 113 23.52 14.05 19.16
N GLU A 114 23.26 14.49 20.39
CA GLU A 114 24.12 15.43 21.15
C GLU A 114 25.46 14.82 21.56
N PHE A 115 25.54 13.49 21.68
CA PHE A 115 26.75 12.77 22.08
C PHE A 115 27.61 12.32 20.89
N ILE A 116 27.09 12.45 19.66
CA ILE A 116 27.82 12.07 18.46
C ILE A 116 28.83 13.16 18.12
N ALA A 117 30.11 12.83 18.26
CA ALA A 117 31.20 13.71 17.89
C ALA A 117 31.08 14.16 16.42
N ASP A 118 31.57 15.37 16.13
CA ASP A 118 31.64 15.96 14.78
C ASP A 118 30.28 16.24 14.09
N LEU A 119 29.16 16.22 14.82
CA LEU A 119 27.89 16.76 14.34
C LEU A 119 27.79 18.26 14.62
N ARG A 120 27.43 19.03 13.59
CA ARG A 120 27.17 20.47 13.74
C ARG A 120 25.83 20.68 14.48
N PRO A 121 25.67 21.73 15.31
CA PRO A 121 24.43 21.97 16.06
C PRO A 121 23.13 21.95 15.23
N PRO A 122 23.07 22.47 13.99
CA PRO A 122 21.87 22.37 13.16
C PRO A 122 21.48 20.92 12.82
N MET A 123 22.47 20.04 12.63
CA MET A 123 22.21 18.62 12.33
C MET A 123 21.67 17.89 13.57
N VAL A 124 22.27 18.16 14.73
CA VAL A 124 21.79 17.62 16.02
C VAL A 124 20.33 18.01 16.24
N HIS A 125 19.98 19.28 16.02
CA HIS A 125 18.62 19.77 16.14
C HIS A 125 17.63 19.03 15.21
N VAL A 126 17.99 18.86 13.93
CA VAL A 126 17.16 18.12 12.96
C VAL A 126 16.95 16.67 13.39
N MET A 127 17.98 16.02 13.90
CA MET A 127 17.91 14.62 14.36
C MET A 127 17.00 14.49 15.58
N LEU A 128 17.18 15.32 16.60
CA LEU A 128 16.34 15.32 17.80
C LEU A 128 14.88 15.65 17.47
N GLN A 129 14.63 16.64 16.60
CA GLN A 129 13.28 16.96 16.14
C GLN A 129 12.60 15.76 15.45
N PHE A 130 13.34 15.01 14.64
CA PHE A 130 12.81 13.83 13.97
C PHE A 130 12.54 12.68 14.97
N ALA A 131 13.42 12.47 15.95
CA ALA A 131 13.21 11.48 17.00
C ALA A 131 11.97 11.80 17.83
N HIS A 132 11.81 13.06 18.25
CA HIS A 132 10.64 13.54 18.98
C HIS A 132 9.34 13.45 18.17
N LEU A 133 9.40 13.73 16.86
CA LEU A 133 8.26 13.54 15.97
C LEU A 133 7.80 12.07 15.98
N ILE A 134 8.74 11.13 15.89
CA ILE A 134 8.43 9.71 15.95
C ILE A 134 7.79 9.37 17.30
N ASP A 135 8.36 9.82 18.41
CA ASP A 135 7.83 9.55 19.76
C ASP A 135 6.42 10.11 19.99
N GLU A 136 6.16 11.31 19.48
CA GLU A 136 4.87 11.96 19.54
C GLU A 136 3.82 11.12 18.79
N TYR A 137 4.09 10.79 17.53
CA TYR A 137 3.12 10.09 16.68
C TYR A 137 2.96 8.61 17.08
N ARG A 138 4.00 7.97 17.61
CA ARG A 138 3.88 6.66 18.26
C ARG A 138 2.84 6.67 19.38
N ARG A 139 2.86 7.71 20.22
CA ARG A 139 1.86 7.86 21.30
C ARG A 139 0.48 8.18 20.75
N LYS A 140 0.37 9.08 19.76
CA LYS A 140 -0.91 9.42 19.13
C LYS A 140 -1.55 8.22 18.44
N PHE A 141 -0.81 7.40 17.69
CA PHE A 141 -1.36 6.20 17.04
C PHE A 141 -1.82 5.12 18.03
N ARG A 142 -1.30 5.10 19.27
CA ARG A 142 -1.77 4.19 20.32
C ARG A 142 -3.06 4.67 20.99
N ALA A 143 -3.32 5.97 21.01
CA ALA A 143 -4.42 6.58 21.77
C ALA A 143 -5.55 7.14 20.89
N GLY A 144 -5.26 7.48 19.65
CA GLY A 144 -6.18 8.13 18.71
C GLY A 144 -6.62 7.21 17.57
N ARG A 145 -7.49 7.73 16.72
CA ARG A 145 -7.95 7.06 15.50
C ARG A 145 -6.86 7.08 14.44
N LEU A 146 -6.65 5.93 13.77
CA LEU A 146 -5.67 5.75 12.71
C LEU A 146 -5.80 6.82 11.61
N SER A 147 -7.01 7.07 11.10
CA SER A 147 -7.19 8.02 9.99
C SER A 147 -6.90 9.46 10.40
N GLU A 148 -7.40 9.87 11.57
CA GLU A 148 -7.22 11.23 12.10
C GLU A 148 -5.74 11.52 12.39
N VAL A 149 -5.04 10.58 13.05
CA VAL A 149 -3.61 10.75 13.38
C VAL A 149 -2.74 10.71 12.11
N ALA A 150 -3.09 9.88 11.12
CA ALA A 150 -2.36 9.86 9.84
C ALA A 150 -2.56 11.16 9.05
N GLU A 151 -3.77 11.71 9.04
CA GLU A 151 -4.05 13.00 8.40
C GLU A 151 -3.29 14.14 9.12
N GLU A 152 -3.28 14.14 10.45
CA GLU A 152 -2.50 15.07 11.25
C GLU A 152 -1.00 14.97 10.94
N LEU A 153 -0.46 13.76 10.83
CA LEU A 153 0.96 13.53 10.50
C LEU A 153 1.33 14.11 9.13
N VAL A 154 0.52 13.83 8.11
CA VAL A 154 0.74 14.34 6.74
C VAL A 154 0.73 15.88 6.73
N LYS A 155 -0.15 16.51 7.51
CA LYS A 155 -0.18 17.97 7.69
C LYS A 155 1.05 18.47 8.44
N ARG A 156 1.41 17.85 9.56
CA ARG A 156 2.55 18.24 10.41
C ARG A 156 3.89 18.18 9.69
N LEU A 157 4.01 17.25 8.73
CA LEU A 157 5.16 17.08 7.85
C LEU A 157 5.19 18.09 6.69
N ASP A 158 4.15 18.89 6.48
CA ASP A 158 3.96 19.70 5.27
C ASP A 158 4.14 18.86 3.98
N PHE A 159 3.64 17.62 4.00
CA PHE A 159 3.92 16.61 2.97
C PHE A 159 3.49 17.07 1.57
N ILE A 160 2.37 17.79 1.48
CA ILE A 160 1.84 18.34 0.24
C ILE A 160 2.77 19.40 -0.36
N ARG A 161 3.35 20.26 0.48
CA ARG A 161 4.36 21.24 0.07
C ARG A 161 5.64 20.54 -0.35
N ALA A 162 6.07 19.53 0.41
CA ALA A 162 7.23 18.74 0.06
C ALA A 162 7.08 18.06 -1.31
N LEU A 163 5.88 17.62 -1.69
CA LEU A 163 5.60 17.09 -3.02
C LEU A 163 5.77 18.14 -4.12
N GLN A 164 5.35 19.40 -3.88
CA GLN A 164 5.53 20.50 -4.83
C GLN A 164 7.02 20.77 -5.12
N GLU A 165 7.88 20.58 -4.13
CA GLU A 165 9.33 20.78 -4.27
C GLU A 165 10.04 19.65 -5.05
N THR A 166 9.33 18.56 -5.38
CA THR A 166 9.93 17.41 -6.07
C THR A 166 9.79 17.40 -7.59
N SER A 167 8.90 18.22 -8.15
CA SER A 167 8.64 18.27 -9.59
C SER A 167 8.23 19.67 -10.02
N PRO A 168 8.65 20.16 -11.21
CA PRO A 168 8.19 21.44 -11.75
C PRO A 168 6.81 21.34 -12.43
N GLU A 169 6.30 20.12 -12.70
CA GLU A 169 5.06 19.92 -13.44
C GLU A 169 3.82 19.88 -12.52
N GLU A 170 2.95 20.88 -12.62
CA GLU A 170 1.74 21.01 -11.77
C GLU A 170 0.83 19.78 -11.85
N LYS A 171 0.59 19.24 -13.06
CA LYS A 171 -0.24 18.05 -13.25
C LYS A 171 0.30 16.82 -12.53
N VAL A 172 1.63 16.67 -12.43
CA VAL A 172 2.26 15.57 -11.72
C VAL A 172 2.09 15.76 -10.21
N ILE A 173 2.25 16.99 -9.72
CA ILE A 173 2.03 17.34 -8.31
C ILE A 173 0.57 17.04 -7.93
N GLU A 174 -0.41 17.58 -8.66
CA GLU A 174 -1.84 17.36 -8.41
C GLU A 174 -2.19 15.88 -8.33
N LYS A 175 -1.66 15.08 -9.26
CA LYS A 175 -1.85 13.63 -9.27
C LYS A 175 -1.30 12.96 -8.01
N ARG A 176 -0.09 13.31 -7.58
CA ARG A 176 0.51 12.75 -6.35
C ARG A 176 -0.24 13.20 -5.09
N GLN A 177 -0.69 14.44 -5.04
CA GLN A 177 -1.52 14.93 -3.93
C GLN A 177 -2.85 14.17 -3.84
N ASN A 178 -3.50 13.94 -5.00
CA ASN A 178 -4.73 13.15 -5.05
C ASN A 178 -4.50 11.72 -4.56
N ASN A 179 -3.36 11.11 -4.91
CA ASN A 179 -3.00 9.78 -4.42
C ASN A 179 -2.86 9.74 -2.88
N VAL A 180 -2.23 10.76 -2.28
CA VAL A 180 -2.12 10.84 -0.81
C VAL A 180 -3.48 11.05 -0.15
N ARG A 181 -4.33 11.93 -0.69
CA ARG A 181 -5.70 12.14 -0.18
C ARG A 181 -6.52 10.85 -0.24
N GLU A 182 -6.41 10.13 -1.36
CA GLU A 182 -7.08 8.85 -1.56
C GLU A 182 -6.58 7.78 -0.58
N PHE A 183 -5.27 7.73 -0.33
CA PHE A 183 -4.68 6.83 0.67
C PHE A 183 -5.23 7.13 2.07
N LEU A 184 -5.29 8.39 2.49
CA LEU A 184 -5.91 8.79 3.76
C LEU A 184 -7.40 8.40 3.82
N GLY A 185 -8.13 8.56 2.71
CA GLY A 185 -9.50 8.07 2.60
C GLY A 185 -9.63 6.55 2.78
N SER A 186 -8.64 5.78 2.31
CA SER A 186 -8.61 4.32 2.53
C SER A 186 -8.39 3.92 3.99
N LEU A 187 -7.64 4.73 4.76
CA LEU A 187 -7.49 4.50 6.21
C LEU A 187 -8.84 4.66 6.93
N LYS A 188 -9.61 5.69 6.57
CA LYS A 188 -10.94 5.91 7.14
C LYS A 188 -11.91 4.78 6.82
N ARG A 189 -11.87 4.25 5.59
CA ARG A 189 -12.67 3.07 5.20
C ARG A 189 -12.23 1.81 5.94
N PHE A 190 -10.92 1.62 6.12
CA PHE A 190 -10.38 0.52 6.91
C PHE A 190 -10.93 0.54 8.34
N GLU A 191 -10.89 1.70 9.01
CA GLU A 191 -11.42 1.83 10.37
C GLU A 191 -12.90 1.49 10.49
N GLN A 192 -13.70 1.81 9.47
CA GLN A 192 -15.15 1.54 9.47
C GLN A 192 -15.51 0.07 9.25
N SER A 193 -14.62 -0.71 8.64
CA SER A 193 -14.90 -2.07 8.18
C SER A 193 -14.05 -3.14 8.86
N SER A 194 -13.03 -2.77 9.64
CA SER A 194 -12.11 -3.70 10.29
C SER A 194 -12.51 -3.99 11.73
N GLU A 195 -12.33 -5.25 12.13
CA GLU A 195 -12.45 -5.69 13.54
C GLU A 195 -11.28 -5.18 14.41
N ASP A 196 -10.11 -4.94 13.81
CA ASP A 196 -8.95 -4.31 14.44
C ASP A 196 -8.60 -2.99 13.73
N PRO A 197 -9.30 -1.89 14.04
CA PRO A 197 -9.11 -0.58 13.40
C PRO A 197 -7.86 0.15 13.92
N SER A 198 -6.79 -0.59 14.23
CA SER A 198 -5.52 -0.05 14.70
C SER A 198 -4.49 0.12 13.56
N LEU A 199 -3.43 0.89 13.84
CA LEU A 199 -2.26 0.96 12.96
C LEU A 199 -1.65 -0.42 12.70
N ALA A 200 -1.63 -1.30 13.72
CA ALA A 200 -1.09 -2.64 13.58
C ALA A 200 -1.94 -3.48 12.62
N GLY A 201 -3.26 -3.53 12.85
CA GLY A 201 -4.20 -4.24 11.99
C GLY A 201 -4.14 -3.76 10.54
N PHE A 202 -4.01 -2.45 10.31
CA PHE A 202 -3.85 -1.91 8.96
C PHE A 202 -2.55 -2.38 8.29
N LEU A 203 -1.42 -2.30 9.00
CA LEU A 203 -0.12 -2.70 8.47
C LEU A 203 -0.03 -4.21 8.23
N ASP A 204 -0.65 -5.03 9.08
CA ASP A 204 -0.73 -6.48 8.90
C ASP A 204 -1.53 -6.81 7.64
N ARG A 205 -2.66 -6.12 7.43
CA ARG A 205 -3.45 -6.22 6.20
C ARG A 205 -2.67 -5.78 4.95
N LEU A 206 -1.79 -4.79 5.06
CA LEU A 206 -0.93 -4.39 3.95
C LEU A 206 0.16 -5.43 3.65
N SER A 207 0.77 -6.02 4.68
CA SER A 207 1.88 -6.98 4.55
C SER A 207 1.46 -8.32 3.97
N LEU A 208 0.23 -8.78 4.23
CA LEU A 208 -0.32 -10.05 3.77
C LEU A 208 -0.29 -10.25 2.24
N VAL A 209 -0.02 -9.21 1.46
CA VAL A 209 0.01 -9.25 -0.01
C VAL A 209 1.33 -8.71 -0.61
N ALA A 210 2.25 -8.20 0.22
CA ALA A 210 3.52 -7.64 -0.24
C ALA A 210 4.63 -8.69 -0.48
N ASP A 211 4.51 -9.90 0.07
CA ASP A 211 5.46 -11.01 -0.18
C ASP A 211 5.29 -11.65 -1.58
N THR A 212 4.54 -11.01 -2.49
CA THR A 212 4.26 -11.52 -3.84
C THR A 212 5.15 -10.88 -4.92
N ASP A 213 6.37 -10.45 -4.56
CA ASP A 213 7.29 -9.73 -5.44
C ASP A 213 7.66 -10.54 -6.71
N TYR A 214 6.94 -10.20 -7.79
CA TYR A 214 7.43 -9.82 -9.12
C TYR A 214 8.27 -10.76 -10.01
N LEU A 215 8.70 -11.96 -9.62
CA LEU A 215 9.52 -12.82 -10.52
C LEU A 215 9.03 -14.25 -10.79
N ASN A 216 8.09 -14.80 -10.03
CA ASN A 216 7.58 -16.14 -10.32
C ASN A 216 6.29 -16.07 -11.14
N ARG A 217 6.35 -16.38 -12.44
CA ARG A 217 5.18 -16.67 -13.30
C ARG A 217 4.38 -17.91 -12.84
N GLN A 218 4.83 -18.60 -11.80
CA GLN A 218 4.20 -19.80 -11.22
C GLN A 218 3.36 -19.55 -9.96
N VAL A 219 3.19 -18.29 -9.51
CA VAL A 219 2.36 -18.02 -8.33
C VAL A 219 0.90 -17.90 -8.75
N ASP A 220 0.06 -18.67 -8.07
CA ASP A 220 -1.38 -18.70 -8.27
C ASP A 220 -2.04 -17.36 -7.88
N ARG A 221 -2.52 -16.57 -8.85
CA ARG A 221 -3.05 -15.21 -8.59
C ARG A 221 -4.04 -14.71 -9.64
N VAL A 222 -5.00 -13.90 -9.19
CA VAL A 222 -6.01 -13.25 -10.04
C VAL A 222 -5.36 -12.12 -10.85
N VAL A 223 -5.58 -12.10 -12.15
CA VAL A 223 -5.04 -11.02 -13.00
C VAL A 223 -6.06 -9.90 -13.15
N ILE A 224 -5.73 -8.69 -12.71
CA ILE A 224 -6.56 -7.50 -12.89
C ILE A 224 -5.89 -6.63 -13.95
N MET A 225 -6.60 -6.33 -15.05
CA MET A 225 -6.02 -5.56 -16.15
C MET A 225 -7.03 -4.73 -16.91
N THR A 226 -6.54 -3.81 -17.73
CA THR A 226 -7.43 -3.12 -18.67
C THR A 226 -7.77 -4.00 -19.87
N VAL A 227 -8.94 -3.79 -20.47
CA VAL A 227 -9.33 -4.41 -21.75
C VAL A 227 -8.27 -4.14 -22.84
N HIS A 228 -7.62 -2.97 -22.81
CA HIS A 228 -6.54 -2.64 -23.74
C HIS A 228 -5.30 -3.51 -23.51
N ALA A 229 -4.93 -3.75 -22.24
CA ALA A 229 -3.82 -4.61 -21.87
C ALA A 229 -4.09 -6.10 -22.16
N ALA A 230 -5.35 -6.51 -22.25
CA ALA A 230 -5.76 -7.87 -22.59
C ALA A 230 -5.63 -8.20 -24.09
N LYS A 231 -5.46 -7.19 -24.96
CA LYS A 231 -5.43 -7.39 -26.41
C LYS A 231 -4.20 -8.20 -26.82
N GLY A 232 -4.40 -9.39 -27.36
CA GLY A 232 -3.32 -10.30 -27.80
C GLY A 232 -2.81 -11.24 -26.70
N LEU A 233 -3.41 -11.21 -25.52
CA LEU A 233 -3.23 -12.26 -24.52
C LEU A 233 -4.34 -13.29 -24.72
N GLU A 234 -3.94 -14.53 -25.01
CA GLU A 234 -4.86 -15.67 -24.99
C GLU A 234 -4.99 -16.14 -23.55
N PHE A 235 -6.18 -15.96 -22.99
CA PHE A 235 -6.51 -16.55 -21.72
C PHE A 235 -7.46 -17.73 -21.93
N PRO A 236 -7.38 -18.78 -21.10
CA PRO A 236 -8.21 -19.97 -21.22
C PRO A 236 -9.68 -19.76 -20.77
N PHE A 237 -10.21 -18.54 -20.86
CA PHE A 237 -11.57 -18.21 -20.41
C PHE A 237 -12.50 -17.80 -21.55
N GLU A 238 -13.76 -18.20 -21.44
CA GLU A 238 -14.87 -17.63 -22.20
C GLU A 238 -15.31 -16.35 -21.49
N SER A 239 -15.40 -15.23 -22.22
CA SER A 239 -15.83 -13.96 -21.64
C SER A 239 -17.33 -14.00 -21.32
N GLU A 240 -17.72 -14.49 -20.16
CA GLU A 240 -19.06 -14.20 -19.65
C GLU A 240 -19.12 -12.72 -19.27
N SER A 241 -20.00 -11.98 -19.93
CA SER A 241 -20.27 -10.60 -19.57
C SER A 241 -20.93 -10.59 -18.19
N ALA A 242 -20.15 -10.28 -17.15
CA ALA A 242 -20.68 -9.94 -15.84
C ALA A 242 -21.47 -8.62 -15.93
N GLU A 243 -22.68 -8.68 -16.48
CA GLU A 243 -23.66 -7.60 -16.44
C GLU A 243 -24.29 -7.54 -15.05
N ALA A 244 -23.52 -7.13 -14.04
CA ALA A 244 -24.10 -6.70 -12.79
C ALA A 244 -23.16 -5.72 -12.07
N VAL A 245 -23.79 -4.73 -11.46
CA VAL A 245 -23.25 -3.78 -10.49
C VAL A 245 -22.53 -2.56 -11.07
N ALA A 246 -23.32 -1.53 -11.35
CA ALA A 246 -22.85 -0.15 -11.46
C ALA A 246 -23.93 0.84 -11.05
N ARG A 247 -23.91 1.29 -9.78
CA ARG A 247 -24.58 2.53 -9.36
C ARG A 247 -23.81 3.26 -8.24
N ARG A 248 -23.13 4.35 -8.61
CA ARG A 248 -22.38 5.31 -7.75
C ARG A 248 -21.11 4.76 -7.12
N GLU A 249 -20.13 5.63 -6.85
CA GLU A 249 -18.78 5.30 -6.39
C GLU A 249 -18.73 4.36 -5.17
N ALA A 250 -19.73 4.40 -4.28
CA ALA A 250 -19.88 3.41 -3.19
C ALA A 250 -20.18 1.99 -3.70
N ALA A 251 -20.94 1.83 -4.79
CA ALA A 251 -21.20 0.53 -5.41
C ALA A 251 -20.03 0.00 -6.23
N GLU A 252 -19.05 0.83 -6.61
CA GLU A 252 -17.85 0.31 -7.30
C GLU A 252 -17.01 -0.56 -6.36
N GLN A 253 -16.94 -0.14 -5.10
CA GLN A 253 -16.22 -0.85 -4.05
C GLN A 253 -16.98 -2.07 -3.57
N GLU A 254 -18.30 -1.97 -3.44
CA GLU A 254 -19.18 -3.10 -3.13
C GLU A 254 -19.19 -4.14 -4.27
N ALA A 255 -19.22 -3.69 -5.54
CA ALA A 255 -19.05 -4.55 -6.71
C ALA A 255 -17.69 -5.24 -6.71
N ALA A 256 -16.62 -4.50 -6.47
CA ALA A 256 -15.27 -5.05 -6.43
C ALA A 256 -15.13 -6.10 -5.32
N LEU A 257 -15.65 -5.81 -4.13
CA LEU A 257 -15.67 -6.76 -3.03
C LEU A 257 -16.50 -8.00 -3.37
N ALA A 258 -17.68 -7.83 -3.97
CA ALA A 258 -18.52 -8.94 -4.40
C ALA A 258 -17.82 -9.84 -5.42
N ILE A 259 -17.18 -9.25 -6.45
CA ILE A 259 -16.42 -9.99 -7.47
C ILE A 259 -15.29 -10.79 -6.82
N ILE A 260 -14.47 -10.16 -5.97
CA ILE A 260 -13.35 -10.84 -5.32
C ILE A 260 -13.82 -11.93 -4.35
N GLN A 261 -14.89 -11.68 -3.59
CA GLN A 261 -15.47 -12.68 -2.69
C GLN A 261 -16.05 -13.86 -3.46
N GLN A 262 -16.66 -13.62 -4.62
CA GLN A 262 -17.14 -14.67 -5.50
C GLN A 262 -16.01 -15.56 -6.02
N ILE A 263 -14.87 -14.97 -6.42
CA ILE A 263 -13.66 -15.70 -6.83
C ILE A 263 -13.11 -16.54 -5.66
N LYS A 264 -13.04 -15.96 -4.45
CA LYS A 264 -12.59 -16.70 -3.26
C LYS A 264 -13.54 -17.86 -2.91
N ALA A 265 -14.85 -17.64 -3.02
CA ALA A 265 -15.86 -18.64 -2.73
C ALA A 265 -15.84 -19.81 -3.73
N SER A 266 -15.65 -19.55 -5.03
CA SER A 266 -15.56 -20.62 -6.04
C SER A 266 -14.32 -21.51 -5.86
N LEU A 267 -13.24 -20.98 -5.28
CA LEU A 267 -12.03 -21.73 -4.92
C LEU A 267 -12.16 -22.52 -3.61
N SER A 268 -13.08 -22.13 -2.74
CA SER A 268 -13.28 -22.75 -1.42
C SER A 268 -14.34 -23.85 -1.41
N GLN A 269 -15.09 -24.05 -2.50
CA GLN A 269 -16.09 -25.12 -2.61
C GLN A 269 -15.41 -26.45 -2.97
N PRO A 270 -15.73 -27.57 -2.28
CA PRO A 270 -15.27 -28.88 -2.70
C PRO A 270 -15.79 -29.19 -4.12
N PRO A 271 -15.05 -29.97 -4.92
CA PRO A 271 -15.48 -30.31 -6.27
C PRO A 271 -16.89 -30.87 -6.21
N ARG A 272 -17.80 -30.30 -7.03
CA ARG A 272 -19.17 -30.81 -7.14
C ARG A 272 -19.10 -32.23 -7.69
N ASP A 273 -19.16 -33.21 -6.80
CA ASP A 273 -19.32 -34.60 -7.18
C ASP A 273 -20.55 -34.74 -8.08
N ALA A 274 -20.31 -35.39 -9.20
CA ALA A 274 -21.29 -35.71 -10.22
C ALA A 274 -22.38 -36.62 -9.64
N LYS A 275 -23.44 -36.06 -9.07
CA LYS A 275 -24.72 -36.76 -8.98
C LYS A 275 -25.45 -36.65 -10.32
N ARG A 276 -25.07 -37.52 -11.25
CA ARG A 276 -25.93 -38.04 -12.33
C ARG A 276 -25.19 -39.17 -13.08
N ALA A 277 -25.34 -40.39 -12.57
CA ALA A 277 -25.63 -41.61 -13.32
C ALA A 277 -26.01 -42.69 -12.30
#